data_AF-A0AAE4T1Y2-F1
#
_entry.id   AF-A0AAE4T1Y2-F1
#
_cell.length_a   1.000
_cell.length_b   1.000
_cell.length_c   1.000
_cell.angle_alpha   90.00
_cell.angle_beta   90.00
_cell.angle_gamma   90.00
#
_symmetry.space_group_name_H-M   'P 1'
#
loop_
_entity.id
_entity.type
_entity.pdbx_description
1 polymer ?
#
loop_
_entity_poly.entity_id
_entity_poly.type
_entity_poly.pdbx_seq_one_letter_code
_entity_poly.pdbx_strand_id
1 'polypeptide(L)'
;EKVEHSAALIRRGEEIRPVSEVRGNPGVTPEKVGDALKELAFSLYELSGRSFQERGKHMRRWNIFRLLGIPTGYLRHLEKDEEMARQNREALLALSIIEHVLGIRKPSDLENVELKPVGWGIFELEVEDEPKDSVYRELYRVDGGFRRALRELIDGNK
;
A
#
# COMPACT_ATOMS: atom_id res chain seq x y z
N GLU A 1 -14.36 5.61 17.62
CA GLU A 1 -12.93 5.39 17.35
C GLU A 1 -12.73 5.48 15.85
N LYS A 2 -12.00 6.50 15.36
CA LYS A 2 -11.74 6.66 13.92
C LYS A 2 -10.64 5.66 13.58
N VAL A 3 -10.84 4.79 12.60
CA VAL A 3 -9.79 3.90 12.10
C VAL A 3 -8.63 4.79 11.66
N GLU A 4 -7.51 4.74 12.38
CA GLU A 4 -6.29 5.39 11.95
C GLU A 4 -5.78 4.65 10.72
N HIS A 5 -5.96 5.28 9.55
CA HIS A 5 -5.40 4.78 8.32
C HIS A 5 -3.87 4.89 8.42
N SER A 6 -3.20 3.75 8.56
CA SER A 6 -1.75 3.66 8.48
C SER A 6 -1.36 3.37 7.03
N ALA A 7 -0.81 4.36 6.34
CA ALA A 7 -0.24 4.20 5.02
C ALA A 7 1.28 3.97 5.13
N ALA A 8 1.76 2.86 4.56
CA ALA A 8 3.18 2.55 4.49
C ALA A 8 3.63 2.61 3.03
N LEU A 9 4.76 3.28 2.77
CA LEU A 9 5.39 3.31 1.47
C LEU A 9 6.81 2.81 1.54
N ILE A 10 7.18 2.04 0.52
CA ILE A 10 8.48 1.39 0.43
C ILE A 10 9.29 2.12 -0.63
N ARG A 11 10.47 2.60 -0.25
CA ARG A 11 11.43 3.23 -1.15
C ARG A 11 12.76 2.48 -1.15
N ARG A 12 13.56 2.72 -2.18
CA ARG A 12 14.98 2.33 -2.17
C ARG A 12 15.76 3.21 -1.19
N GLY A 13 16.69 2.60 -0.47
CA GLY A 13 17.47 3.25 0.58
C GLY A 13 18.72 4.01 0.12
N GLU A 14 18.89 4.26 -1.18
CA GLU A 14 20.14 4.77 -1.77
C GLU A 14 20.56 6.17 -1.25
N GLU A 15 19.60 6.98 -0.78
CA GLU A 15 19.84 8.36 -0.30
C GLU A 15 19.61 8.52 1.21
N ILE A 16 19.51 7.42 1.94
CA ILE A 16 19.22 7.44 3.38
C ILE A 16 20.52 7.60 4.17
N ARG A 17 20.61 8.65 4.99
CA ARG A 17 21.72 8.83 5.93
C ARG A 17 21.43 8.07 7.23
N PRO A 18 22.27 7.11 7.65
CA PRO A 18 22.01 6.35 8.87
C PRO A 18 22.10 7.25 10.09
N VAL A 19 21.26 6.97 11.09
CA VAL A 19 21.30 7.65 12.39
C VAL A 19 21.23 6.64 13.53
N SER A 20 21.93 6.95 14.61
CA SER A 20 22.03 6.10 15.80
C SER A 20 20.73 6.06 16.60
N GLU A 21 19.98 7.16 16.60
CA GLU A 21 18.76 7.32 17.40
C GLU A 21 17.73 8.17 16.64
N VAL A 22 16.45 7.82 16.82
CA VAL A 22 15.30 8.61 16.33
C VAL A 22 14.70 9.37 17.50
N ARG A 23 14.43 10.66 17.27
CA ARG A 23 13.65 11.48 18.22
C ARG A 23 12.16 11.21 18.02
N GLY A 24 11.44 10.98 19.11
CA GLY A 24 9.99 10.73 19.12
C GLY A 24 9.63 9.28 19.44
N ASN A 25 8.36 8.92 19.25
CA ASN A 25 7.85 7.57 19.46
C ASN A 25 7.39 6.98 18.10
N PRO A 26 8.28 6.29 17.37
CA PRO A 26 7.96 5.79 16.04
C PRO A 26 6.90 4.68 16.12
N GLY A 27 5.93 4.70 15.19
CA GLY A 27 4.85 3.70 15.14
C GLY A 27 5.32 2.28 14.82
N VAL A 28 6.49 2.13 14.18
CA VAL A 28 7.13 0.84 13.88
C VAL A 28 8.58 0.91 14.34
N THR A 29 9.02 -0.05 15.16
CA THR A 29 10.41 -0.14 15.64
C THR A 29 11.22 -1.12 14.79
N PRO A 30 12.57 -1.07 14.81
CA PRO A 30 13.42 -1.97 14.05
C PRO A 30 13.12 -3.44 14.37
N GLU A 31 12.81 -3.75 15.63
CA GLU A 31 12.51 -5.11 16.09
C GLU A 31 11.17 -5.61 15.56
N LYS A 32 10.22 -4.70 15.30
CA LYS A 32 8.85 -5.03 14.86
C LYS A 32 8.61 -4.85 13.38
N VAL A 33 9.54 -4.21 12.65
CA VAL A 33 9.36 -3.96 11.20
C VAL A 33 9.22 -5.27 10.43
N GLY A 34 9.89 -6.33 10.87
CA GLY A 34 9.79 -7.63 10.23
C GLY A 34 8.39 -8.22 10.33
N ASP A 35 7.81 -8.20 11.53
CA ASP A 35 6.46 -8.68 11.78
C ASP A 35 5.42 -7.83 11.05
N ALA A 36 5.57 -6.51 11.08
CA ALA A 36 4.67 -5.59 10.37
C ALA A 36 4.66 -5.85 8.85
N LEU A 37 5.83 -6.11 8.24
CA LEU A 37 5.91 -6.43 6.81
C LEU A 37 5.32 -7.81 6.49
N LYS A 38 5.49 -8.80 7.38
CA LYS A 38 4.87 -10.13 7.22
C LYS A 38 3.35 -10.06 7.33
N GLU A 39 2.82 -9.30 8.29
CA GLU A 39 1.38 -9.08 8.46
C GLU A 39 0.78 -8.33 7.26
N LEU A 40 1.49 -7.32 6.75
CA LEU A 40 1.11 -6.63 5.51
C LEU A 40 1.08 -7.60 4.32
N ALA A 41 2.10 -8.44 4.16
CA ALA A 41 2.14 -9.44 3.09
C ALA A 41 0.96 -10.42 3.18
N PHE A 42 0.66 -10.93 4.38
CA PHE A 42 -0.48 -11.81 4.61
C PHE A 42 -1.80 -11.12 4.23
N SER A 43 -1.98 -9.87 4.67
CA SER A 43 -3.17 -9.07 4.34
C SER A 43 -3.32 -8.85 2.83
N LEU A 44 -2.21 -8.62 2.12
CA LEU A 44 -2.22 -8.44 0.67
C LEU A 44 -2.50 -9.75 -0.09
N TYR A 45 -2.03 -10.90 0.40
CA TYR A 45 -2.41 -12.20 -0.14
C TYR A 45 -3.92 -12.45 0.00
N GLU A 46 -4.50 -12.14 1.15
CA GLU A 46 -5.94 -12.25 1.33
C GLU A 46 -6.70 -11.27 0.42
N LEU A 47 -6.28 -10.01 0.35
CA LEU A 47 -6.94 -8.97 -0.43
C LEU A 47 -6.90 -9.26 -1.94
N SER A 48 -5.73 -9.66 -2.47
CA SER A 48 -5.57 -10.04 -3.87
C SER A 48 -6.42 -11.29 -4.21
N GLY A 49 -6.46 -12.28 -3.31
CA GLY A 49 -7.31 -13.47 -3.48
C GLY A 49 -8.81 -13.13 -3.48
N ARG A 50 -9.27 -12.31 -2.53
CA ARG A 50 -10.67 -11.87 -2.42
C ARG A 50 -11.09 -11.03 -3.63
N SER A 51 -10.30 -10.02 -4.00
CA SER A 51 -10.59 -9.13 -5.14
C SER A 51 -10.66 -9.91 -6.47
N PHE A 52 -9.78 -10.89 -6.67
CA PHE A 52 -9.83 -11.77 -7.83
C PHE A 52 -11.11 -12.62 -7.87
N GLN A 53 -11.50 -13.21 -6.74
CA GLN A 53 -12.73 -14.00 -6.65
C GLN A 53 -13.99 -13.15 -6.90
N GLU A 54 -14.05 -11.95 -6.34
CA GLU A 54 -15.18 -11.02 -6.50
C GLU A 54 -15.36 -10.58 -7.95
N ARG A 55 -14.27 -10.17 -8.61
CA ARG A 55 -14.29 -9.85 -10.04
C ARG A 55 -14.76 -11.05 -10.86
N GLY A 56 -14.22 -12.24 -10.59
CA GLY A 56 -14.63 -13.47 -11.29
C GLY A 56 -16.09 -13.86 -11.05
N LYS A 57 -16.65 -13.61 -9.86
CA LYS A 57 -18.10 -13.78 -9.59
C LYS A 57 -18.92 -12.77 -10.37
N HIS A 58 -18.50 -11.50 -10.39
CA HIS A 58 -19.19 -10.44 -11.14
C HIS A 58 -19.24 -10.73 -12.63
N MET A 59 -18.08 -11.04 -13.25
CA MET A 59 -17.99 -11.37 -14.68
C MET A 59 -18.85 -12.59 -15.03
N ARG A 60 -18.85 -13.64 -14.19
CA ARG A 60 -19.71 -14.81 -14.40
C ARG A 60 -21.19 -14.45 -14.37
N ARG A 61 -21.64 -13.69 -13.37
CA ARG A 61 -23.04 -13.25 -13.26
C ARG A 61 -23.45 -12.41 -14.47
N TRP A 62 -22.59 -11.48 -14.87
CA TRP A 62 -22.87 -10.60 -16.01
C TRP A 62 -22.93 -11.38 -17.33
N ASN A 63 -22.02 -12.31 -17.55
CA ASN A 63 -22.05 -13.18 -18.74
C ASN A 63 -23.30 -14.07 -18.79
N ILE A 64 -23.77 -14.57 -17.64
CA ILE A 64 -25.04 -15.32 -17.56
C ILE A 64 -26.23 -14.43 -17.96
N PHE A 65 -26.32 -13.21 -17.43
CA PHE A 65 -27.40 -12.29 -17.79
C PHE A 65 -27.39 -11.91 -19.27
N ARG A 66 -26.20 -11.72 -19.86
CA ARG A 66 -26.04 -11.48 -21.30
C ARG A 66 -26.49 -12.67 -22.13
N LEU A 67 -26.14 -13.90 -21.73
CA LEU A 67 -26.54 -15.13 -22.43
C LEU A 67 -28.06 -15.33 -22.39
N LEU A 68 -28.70 -14.98 -21.28
CA LEU A 68 -30.15 -15.08 -21.09
C LEU A 68 -30.94 -13.89 -21.69
N GLY A 69 -30.27 -12.95 -22.36
CA GLY A 69 -30.91 -11.79 -22.99
C GLY A 69 -31.53 -10.80 -22.01
N ILE A 70 -31.13 -10.82 -20.72
CA ILE A 70 -31.67 -9.92 -19.70
C ILE A 70 -30.99 -8.55 -19.85
N PRO A 71 -31.73 -7.46 -20.13
CA PRO A 71 -31.17 -6.13 -20.29
C PRO A 71 -30.75 -5.57 -18.93
N THR A 72 -29.57 -5.99 -18.49
CA THR A 72 -28.86 -5.43 -17.35
C THR A 72 -28.02 -4.26 -17.85
N GLY A 73 -28.15 -3.09 -17.22
CA GLY A 73 -27.54 -1.84 -17.71
C GLY A 73 -26.04 -1.98 -17.98
N TYR A 74 -25.65 -2.06 -19.26
CA TYR A 74 -24.29 -2.38 -19.70
C TYR A 74 -23.24 -1.44 -19.12
N LEU A 75 -23.52 -0.12 -19.15
CA LEU A 75 -22.61 0.91 -18.63
C LEU A 75 -22.31 0.72 -17.14
N ARG A 76 -23.32 0.43 -16.31
CA ARG A 76 -23.12 0.21 -14.86
C ARG A 76 -22.23 -1.00 -14.57
N HIS A 77 -22.39 -2.06 -15.36
CA HIS A 77 -21.56 -3.25 -15.21
C HIS A 77 -20.13 -3.02 -15.73
N LEU A 78 -19.98 -2.21 -16.77
CA LEU A 78 -18.67 -1.81 -17.29
C LEU A 78 -17.91 -0.97 -16.26
N GLU A 79 -18.51 0.10 -15.75
CA GLU A 79 -17.92 0.95 -14.71
C GLU A 79 -17.51 0.13 -13.48
N LYS A 80 -18.38 -0.80 -13.06
CA LYS A 80 -18.10 -1.68 -11.93
C LYS A 80 -16.94 -2.64 -12.21
N ASP A 81 -16.84 -3.21 -13.40
CA ASP A 81 -15.71 -4.06 -13.79
C ASP A 81 -14.40 -3.27 -13.88
N GLU A 82 -14.43 -2.04 -14.40
CA GLU A 82 -13.27 -1.15 -14.45
C GLU A 82 -12.75 -0.81 -13.05
N GLU A 83 -13.65 -0.50 -12.11
CA GLU A 83 -13.28 -0.21 -10.73
C GLU A 83 -12.71 -1.45 -10.03
N MET A 84 -13.35 -2.61 -10.17
CA MET A 84 -12.81 -3.87 -9.62
C MET A 84 -11.46 -4.24 -10.26
N ALA A 85 -11.27 -3.97 -11.55
CA ALA A 85 -10.01 -4.21 -12.24
C ALA A 85 -8.91 -3.27 -11.72
N ARG A 86 -9.24 -2.00 -11.45
CA ARG A 86 -8.33 -1.03 -10.84
C ARG A 86 -7.86 -1.49 -9.46
N GLN A 87 -8.78 -1.83 -8.58
CA GLN A 87 -8.47 -2.29 -7.22
C GLN A 87 -7.63 -3.58 -7.22
N ASN A 88 -7.95 -4.54 -8.10
CA ASN A 88 -7.19 -5.77 -8.22
C ASN A 88 -5.76 -5.51 -8.73
N ARG A 89 -5.58 -4.60 -9.70
CA ARG A 89 -4.23 -4.19 -10.16
C ARG A 89 -3.43 -3.54 -9.03
N GLU A 90 -4.04 -2.64 -8.26
CA GLU A 90 -3.39 -1.98 -7.12
C GLU A 90 -2.96 -3.02 -6.06
N ALA A 91 -3.84 -3.97 -5.71
CA ALA A 91 -3.53 -5.03 -4.76
C ALA A 91 -2.38 -5.94 -5.24
N LEU A 92 -2.36 -6.32 -6.52
CA LEU A 92 -1.29 -7.13 -7.10
C LEU A 92 0.04 -6.38 -7.16
N LEU A 93 0.02 -5.08 -7.47
CA LEU A 93 1.21 -4.25 -7.45
C LEU A 93 1.77 -4.15 -6.03
N ALA A 94 0.94 -3.85 -5.04
CA ALA A 94 1.34 -3.83 -3.64
C ALA A 94 1.92 -5.19 -3.20
N LEU A 95 1.29 -6.29 -3.60
CA LEU A 95 1.78 -7.63 -3.32
C LEU A 95 3.15 -7.90 -3.96
N SER A 96 3.36 -7.51 -5.23
CA SER A 96 4.65 -7.73 -5.89
C SER A 96 5.79 -6.90 -5.27
N ILE A 97 5.49 -5.70 -4.76
CA ILE A 97 6.46 -4.88 -4.03
C ILE A 97 6.84 -5.58 -2.72
N ILE A 98 5.86 -6.05 -1.94
CA ILE A 98 6.18 -6.70 -0.66
C ILE A 98 6.90 -8.04 -0.86
N GLU A 99 6.52 -8.82 -1.89
CA GLU A 99 7.23 -10.05 -2.28
C GLU A 99 8.70 -9.75 -2.61
N HIS A 100 8.95 -8.69 -3.39
CA HIS A 100 10.30 -8.28 -3.74
C HIS A 100 11.12 -7.85 -2.51
N VAL A 101 10.51 -7.10 -1.60
CA VAL A 101 11.16 -6.58 -0.37
C VAL A 101 11.49 -7.71 0.60
N LEU A 102 10.57 -8.67 0.75
CA LEU A 102 10.74 -9.84 1.62
C LEU A 102 11.58 -10.95 0.96
N GLY A 103 11.84 -10.86 -0.35
CA GLY A 103 12.56 -11.89 -1.10
C GLY A 103 11.78 -13.20 -1.26
N ILE A 104 10.44 -13.14 -1.24
CA ILE A 104 9.56 -14.32 -1.30
C ILE A 104 8.82 -14.41 -2.64
N ARG A 105 8.27 -15.59 -2.95
CA ARG A 105 7.41 -15.79 -4.13
C ARG A 105 6.06 -16.42 -3.80
N LYS A 106 5.92 -16.98 -2.60
CA LYS A 106 4.71 -17.66 -2.15
C LYS A 106 4.41 -17.34 -0.69
N PRO A 107 3.14 -17.44 -0.25
CA PRO A 107 2.77 -17.25 1.14
C PRO A 107 3.53 -18.18 2.10
N SER A 108 3.82 -19.42 1.67
CA SER A 108 4.58 -20.41 2.45
C SER A 108 6.00 -19.97 2.79
N ASP A 109 6.56 -19.04 2.02
CA ASP A 109 7.94 -18.60 2.21
C ASP A 109 8.05 -17.61 3.39
N LEU A 110 6.93 -17.01 3.83
CA LEU A 110 6.88 -16.01 4.92
C LEU A 110 7.46 -16.51 6.24
N GLU A 111 7.28 -17.79 6.54
CA GLU A 111 7.77 -18.42 7.78
C GLU A 111 9.30 -18.37 7.87
N ASN A 112 9.98 -18.45 6.73
CA ASN A 112 11.44 -18.54 6.64
C ASN A 112 12.12 -17.19 6.35
N VAL A 113 11.36 -16.10 6.26
CA VAL A 113 11.92 -14.78 6.02
C VAL A 113 12.61 -14.26 7.27
N GLU A 114 13.93 -14.09 7.18
CA GLU A 114 14.73 -13.35 8.16
C GLU A 114 14.99 -11.93 7.65
N LEU A 115 14.33 -10.95 8.28
CA LEU A 115 14.62 -9.53 8.04
C LEU A 115 15.62 -9.05 9.09
N LYS A 116 16.73 -8.48 8.63
CA LYS A 116 17.72 -7.82 9.49
C LYS A 116 17.53 -6.31 9.39
N PRO A 117 16.87 -5.68 10.37
CA PRO A 117 16.79 -4.22 10.39
C PRO A 117 18.19 -3.64 10.54
N VAL A 118 18.56 -2.74 9.64
CA VAL A 118 19.90 -2.12 9.63
C VAL A 118 19.98 -0.97 10.65
N GLY A 119 18.85 -0.39 11.02
CA GLY A 119 18.73 0.72 11.96
C GLY A 119 17.85 1.82 11.41
N TRP A 120 18.05 3.03 11.92
CA TRP A 120 17.29 4.20 11.51
C TRP A 120 18.02 5.00 10.45
N GLY A 121 17.26 5.74 9.67
CA GLY A 121 17.81 6.62 8.65
C GLY A 121 16.98 7.88 8.49
N ILE A 122 17.67 8.98 8.16
CA ILE A 122 17.07 10.26 7.81
C ILE A 122 17.15 10.44 6.30
N PHE A 123 16.09 11.02 5.77
CA PHE A 123 15.99 11.43 4.38
C PHE A 123 15.61 12.91 4.34
N GLU A 124 16.27 13.67 3.46
CA GLU A 124 15.96 15.06 3.19
C GLU A 124 14.84 15.12 2.14
N LEU A 125 13.66 15.56 2.54
CA LEU A 125 12.50 15.68 1.66
C LEU A 125 12.34 17.14 1.21
N GLU A 126 12.54 17.39 -0.08
CA GLU A 126 12.21 18.69 -0.67
C GLU A 126 10.70 18.87 -0.84
N VAL A 127 10.18 19.98 -0.31
CA VAL A 127 8.77 20.37 -0.39
C VAL A 127 8.66 21.82 -0.83
N GLU A 128 7.88 22.08 -1.88
CA GLU A 128 7.43 23.43 -2.26
C GLU A 128 5.95 23.57 -1.87
N ASP A 129 5.02 23.16 -2.75
CA ASP A 129 3.59 23.01 -2.45
C ASP A 129 3.20 21.54 -2.18
N GLU A 130 3.90 20.62 -2.84
CA GLU A 130 3.82 19.16 -2.68
C GLU A 130 5.25 18.58 -2.59
N PRO A 131 5.42 17.37 -2.02
CA PRO A 131 6.71 16.70 -2.04
C PRO A 131 7.23 16.47 -3.46
N LYS A 132 8.52 16.77 -3.70
CA LYS A 132 9.16 16.47 -4.99
C LYS A 132 9.43 14.98 -5.17
N ASP A 133 9.71 14.25 -4.10
CA ASP A 133 9.87 12.79 -4.15
C ASP A 133 8.55 12.11 -4.59
N SER A 134 8.62 11.18 -5.55
CA SER A 134 7.43 10.53 -6.12
C SER A 134 6.63 9.70 -5.12
N VAL A 135 7.32 9.06 -4.17
CA VAL A 135 6.71 8.21 -3.16
C VAL A 135 5.94 9.09 -2.17
N TYR A 136 6.61 10.10 -1.61
CA TYR A 136 5.97 11.02 -0.67
C TYR A 136 4.90 11.90 -1.32
N ARG A 137 5.03 12.20 -2.63
CA ARG A 137 4.00 12.92 -3.38
C ARG A 137 2.71 12.11 -3.48
N GLU A 138 2.80 10.82 -3.77
CA GLU A 138 1.61 9.98 -3.78
C GLU A 138 1.02 9.81 -2.38
N LEU A 139 1.85 9.67 -1.34
CA LEU A 139 1.37 9.67 0.04
C LEU A 139 0.56 10.93 0.36
N TYR A 140 1.08 12.09 -0.05
CA TYR A 140 0.43 13.38 0.14
C TYR A 140 -0.93 13.47 -0.55
N ARG A 141 -1.09 12.81 -1.70
CA ARG A 141 -2.35 12.79 -2.45
C ARG A 141 -3.38 11.87 -1.82
N VAL A 142 -2.96 10.66 -1.44
CA VAL A 142 -3.87 9.60 -0.97
C VAL A 142 -4.20 9.70 0.52
N ASP A 143 -3.29 10.23 1.35
CA ASP A 143 -3.45 10.30 2.80
C ASP A 143 -3.61 11.74 3.31
N GLY A 144 -4.85 12.08 3.70
CA GLY A 144 -5.19 13.37 4.30
C GLY A 144 -4.63 13.58 5.71
N GLY A 145 -4.30 12.52 6.44
CA GLY A 145 -3.58 12.57 7.72
C GLY A 145 -2.14 13.01 7.51
N PHE A 146 -1.41 12.30 6.65
CA PHE A 146 -0.03 12.65 6.29
C PHE A 146 0.07 14.09 5.75
N ARG A 147 -0.80 14.48 4.82
CA ARG A 147 -0.81 15.85 4.27
C ARG A 147 -1.00 16.94 5.33
N ARG A 148 -1.85 16.71 6.34
CA ARG A 148 -2.04 17.66 7.45
C ARG A 148 -0.80 17.73 8.33
N ALA A 149 -0.28 16.58 8.76
CA ALA A 149 0.92 16.51 9.58
C ALA A 149 2.14 17.16 8.91
N LEU A 150 2.30 16.95 7.59
CA LEU A 150 3.37 17.57 6.81
C LEU A 150 3.23 19.09 6.76
N ARG A 151 2.02 19.61 6.56
CA ARG A 151 1.77 21.08 6.57
C ARG A 151 2.04 21.69 7.93
N GLU A 152 1.56 21.07 9.01
CA GLU A 152 1.83 21.51 10.38
C GLU A 152 3.34 21.59 10.68
N LEU A 153 4.12 20.62 10.19
CA LEU A 153 5.56 20.58 10.36
C LEU A 153 6.29 21.69 9.58
N ILE A 154 5.79 22.05 8.39
CA ILE A 154 6.33 23.14 7.57
C ILE A 154 5.96 24.50 8.18
N ASP A 155 4.72 24.66 8.60
CA ASP A 155 4.20 25.92 9.15
C ASP A 155 4.75 26.19 10.57
N GLY A 156 4.97 25.17 11.38
CA GLY A 156 5.55 25.27 12.72
C GLY A 156 7.07 25.52 12.76
N ASN A 157 7.76 25.44 11.61
CA ASN A 157 9.18 25.78 11.47
C ASN A 157 9.41 27.21 10.91
N LYS A 158 8.34 27.99 10.69
CA LYS A 158 8.41 29.43 10.39
C LYS A 158 8.24 30.25 11.66
#